data_AF-M5THH7-F1
#
_entry.id   AF-M5THH7-F1
#
_cell.length_a   1.000
_cell.length_b   1.000
_cell.length_c   1.000
_cell.angle_alpha   90.00
_cell.angle_beta   90.00
_cell.angle_gamma   90.00
#
_symmetry.space_group_name_H-M   'P 1'
#
loop_
_entity.id
_entity.type
_entity.pdbx_description
1 polymer ?
#
loop_
_entity_poly.entity_id
_entity_poly.type
_entity_poly.pdbx_seq_one_letter_code
_entity_poly.pdbx_strand_id
1 'polypeptide(L)'
;MRIVLASLLAAIVLFFAGFFWWGFLMIVAEPAHVLEDEALAEQIDASLAESGLYIYPDYASQEQGGPTALLFYNSEPAPMLAIMGAGFLHMFVTALFVSLVVSRLDITSTRGRIALVTCFGIFAAVWANGGHLIWWRHPYLWTAFHIGYDVLSWALAGIVIALIVKPTIHGSTETDEAVS
;
A
#
# COMPACT_ATOMS: atom_id res chain seq x y z
N MET A 1 -4.93 -21.06 12.78
CA MET A 1 -3.78 -21.38 11.89
C MET A 1 -3.98 -20.93 10.44
N ARG A 2 -5.10 -21.27 9.76
CA ARG A 2 -5.29 -20.91 8.33
C ARG A 2 -5.22 -19.40 8.04
N ILE A 3 -5.77 -18.56 8.92
CA ILE A 3 -5.71 -17.10 8.78
C ILE A 3 -4.25 -16.63 8.81
N VAL A 4 -3.50 -16.96 9.87
CA VAL A 4 -2.08 -16.59 10.01
C VAL A 4 -1.23 -17.09 8.83
N LEU A 5 -1.46 -18.32 8.37
CA LEU A 5 -0.77 -18.87 7.21
C LEU A 5 -1.10 -18.09 5.92
N ALA A 6 -2.37 -17.78 5.69
CA ALA A 6 -2.80 -16.98 4.54
C ALA A 6 -2.14 -15.60 4.57
N SER A 7 -2.08 -14.96 5.73
CA SER A 7 -1.47 -13.64 5.91
C SER A 7 0.03 -13.67 5.67
N LEU A 8 0.74 -14.70 6.16
CA LEU A 8 2.18 -14.85 5.94
C LEU A 8 2.49 -15.07 4.45
N LEU A 9 1.77 -15.96 3.78
CA LEU A 9 1.99 -16.21 2.35
C LEU A 9 1.60 -15.01 1.48
N ALA A 10 0.54 -14.29 1.84
CA ALA A 10 0.18 -13.05 1.17
C ALA A 10 1.26 -11.97 1.36
N ALA A 11 1.83 -11.83 2.56
CA ALA A 11 2.92 -10.90 2.83
C ALA A 11 4.17 -11.21 1.99
N ILE A 12 4.51 -12.50 1.80
CA ILE A 12 5.59 -12.92 0.90
C ILE A 12 5.30 -12.48 -0.53
N VAL A 13 4.08 -12.70 -1.02
CA VAL A 13 3.68 -12.26 -2.38
C VAL A 13 3.74 -10.74 -2.52
N LEU A 14 3.21 -9.99 -1.55
CA LEU A 14 3.28 -8.53 -1.52
C LEU A 14 4.72 -8.02 -1.53
N PHE A 15 5.61 -8.68 -0.76
CA PHE A 15 7.01 -8.30 -0.65
C PHE A 15 7.73 -8.44 -1.99
N PHE A 16 7.55 -9.56 -2.69
CA PHE A 16 8.18 -9.77 -4.00
C PHE A 16 7.53 -8.91 -5.10
N ALA A 17 6.22 -8.69 -5.05
CA ALA A 17 5.55 -7.74 -5.93
C ALA A 17 6.11 -6.32 -5.74
N GLY A 18 6.32 -5.91 -4.49
CA GLY A 18 6.98 -4.65 -4.13
C GLY A 18 8.41 -4.57 -4.62
N PHE A 19 9.22 -5.60 -4.38
CA PHE A 19 10.60 -5.65 -4.87
C PHE A 19 10.67 -5.47 -6.39
N PHE A 20 9.80 -6.14 -7.14
CA PHE A 20 9.75 -5.99 -8.60
C PHE A 20 9.26 -4.60 -9.01
N TRP A 21 8.20 -4.10 -8.39
CA TRP A 21 7.63 -2.79 -8.72
C TRP A 21 8.62 -1.64 -8.46
N TRP A 22 9.16 -1.59 -7.24
CA TRP A 22 10.06 -0.52 -6.81
C TRP A 22 11.50 -0.70 -7.30
N GLY A 23 11.98 -1.93 -7.45
CA GLY A 23 13.36 -2.21 -7.88
C GLY A 23 13.55 -2.23 -9.38
N PHE A 24 12.54 -2.68 -10.15
CA PHE A 24 12.66 -2.81 -11.61
C PHE A 24 11.76 -1.81 -12.35
N LEU A 25 10.45 -1.81 -12.07
CA LEU A 25 9.52 -0.95 -12.83
C LEU A 25 9.77 0.53 -12.58
N MET A 26 10.23 0.93 -11.39
CA MET A 26 10.55 2.33 -11.09
C MET A 26 11.66 2.88 -11.99
N ILE A 27 12.67 2.07 -12.28
CA ILE A 27 13.80 2.45 -13.16
C ILE A 27 13.32 2.61 -14.60
N VAL A 28 12.41 1.76 -15.05
CA VAL A 28 11.90 1.78 -16.43
C VAL A 28 10.84 2.87 -16.64
N ALA A 29 9.98 3.09 -15.65
CA ALA A 29 8.86 4.01 -15.74
C ALA A 29 9.20 5.44 -15.33
N GLU A 30 10.31 5.65 -14.61
CA GLU A 30 10.81 6.94 -14.14
C GLU A 30 9.70 7.88 -13.61
N PRO A 31 8.90 7.43 -12.62
CA PRO A 31 7.74 8.20 -12.15
C PRO A 31 8.12 9.46 -11.37
N ALA A 32 9.41 9.64 -11.04
CA ALA A 32 9.99 10.80 -10.38
C ALA A 32 11.32 11.16 -11.04
N HIS A 33 11.64 12.46 -11.06
CA HIS A 33 12.93 12.95 -11.52
C HIS A 33 14.00 12.78 -10.44
N VAL A 34 15.21 12.41 -10.87
CA VAL A 34 16.39 12.37 -10.02
C VAL A 34 17.02 13.77 -9.99
N LEU A 35 17.41 14.23 -8.80
CA LEU A 35 18.18 15.46 -8.66
C LEU A 35 19.64 15.16 -9.06
N GLU A 36 20.05 15.58 -10.25
CA GLU A 36 21.40 15.35 -10.78
C GLU A 36 22.39 16.48 -10.43
N ASP A 37 21.89 17.64 -9.99
CA ASP A 37 22.72 18.78 -9.61
C ASP A 37 23.31 18.56 -8.21
N GLU A 38 24.57 18.13 -8.17
CA GLU A 38 25.33 17.88 -6.94
C GLU A 38 25.47 19.14 -6.08
N ALA A 39 25.63 20.31 -6.69
CA ALA A 39 25.76 21.56 -5.95
C ALA A 39 24.45 21.94 -5.23
N LEU A 40 23.32 21.69 -5.90
CA LEU A 40 22.01 21.86 -5.26
C LEU A 40 21.78 20.83 -4.15
N ALA A 41 22.20 19.56 -4.34
CA ALA A 41 22.10 18.53 -3.32
C ALA A 41 22.92 18.89 -2.06
N GLU A 42 24.17 19.31 -2.23
CA GLU A 42 25.01 19.79 -1.12
C GLU A 42 24.41 21.01 -0.42
N GLN A 43 23.80 21.92 -1.17
CA GLN A 43 23.13 23.08 -0.60
C GLN A 43 21.92 22.67 0.25
N ILE A 44 21.14 21.67 -0.18
CA ILE A 44 20.02 21.12 0.61
C ILE A 44 20.54 20.57 1.93
N ASP A 45 21.59 19.74 1.91
CA ASP A 45 22.20 19.16 3.11
C ASP A 45 22.77 20.22 4.06
N ALA A 46 23.40 21.27 3.52
CA ALA A 46 23.92 22.37 4.32
C ALA A 46 22.83 23.25 4.94
N SER A 47 21.65 23.33 4.30
CA SER A 47 20.57 24.24 4.69
C SER A 47 19.53 23.60 5.60
N LEU A 48 19.35 22.28 5.54
CA LEU A 48 18.33 21.55 6.31
C LEU A 48 18.96 20.80 7.47
N ALA A 49 18.74 21.29 8.69
CA ALA A 49 19.35 20.71 9.89
C ALA A 49 18.64 19.44 10.39
N GLU A 50 17.33 19.29 10.12
CA GLU A 50 16.51 18.23 10.71
C GLU A 50 15.81 17.39 9.63
N SER A 51 15.74 16.08 9.82
CA SER A 51 14.89 15.20 9.01
C SER A 51 13.42 15.62 9.15
N GLY A 52 12.69 15.69 8.03
CA GLY A 52 11.31 16.10 8.06
C GLY A 52 10.68 16.37 6.70
N LEU A 53 9.48 16.92 6.76
CA LEU A 53 8.73 17.38 5.60
C LEU A 53 8.84 18.90 5.50
N TYR A 54 9.48 19.37 4.43
CA TYR A 54 9.62 20.80 4.14
C TYR A 54 8.69 21.20 3.01
N ILE A 55 8.08 22.38 3.15
CA ILE A 55 7.17 22.94 2.15
C ILE A 55 7.66 24.33 1.78
N TYR A 56 7.69 24.61 0.49
CA TYR A 56 8.05 25.91 -0.06
C TYR A 56 6.90 26.47 -0.92
N PRO A 57 6.62 27.78 -0.88
CA PRO A 57 7.22 28.80 0.00
C PRO A 57 6.68 28.80 1.45
N ASP A 58 5.38 28.61 1.63
CA ASP A 58 4.67 28.42 2.91
C ASP A 58 3.20 28.07 2.59
N TYR A 59 2.48 27.41 3.49
CA TYR A 59 1.05 27.11 3.40
C TYR A 59 0.20 28.35 3.10
N ALA A 60 0.47 29.49 3.74
CA ALA A 60 -0.35 30.70 3.57
C ALA A 60 -0.05 31.46 2.26
N SER A 61 1.11 31.22 1.66
CA SER A 61 1.57 31.95 0.48
C SER A 61 1.28 31.25 -0.84
N GLN A 62 0.71 30.04 -0.81
CA GLN A 62 0.40 29.27 -2.04
C GLN A 62 -0.60 29.97 -2.97
N GLU A 63 -1.46 30.85 -2.44
CA GLU A 63 -2.43 31.62 -3.24
C GLU A 63 -1.77 32.70 -4.11
N GLN A 64 -0.52 33.07 -3.82
CA GLN A 64 0.20 34.14 -4.52
C GLN A 64 0.80 33.69 -5.86
N GLY A 65 0.71 32.39 -6.18
CA GLY A 65 1.32 31.79 -7.36
C GLY A 65 2.84 31.64 -7.23
N GLY A 66 3.45 30.92 -8.19
CA GLY A 66 4.88 30.61 -8.19
C GLY A 66 5.19 29.12 -7.99
N PRO A 67 6.48 28.76 -7.98
CA PRO A 67 6.90 27.37 -7.80
C PRO A 67 6.60 26.91 -6.37
N THR A 68 6.08 25.69 -6.24
CA THR A 68 5.88 25.03 -4.95
C THR A 68 6.72 23.76 -4.90
N ALA A 69 7.25 23.45 -3.72
CA ALA A 69 8.00 22.21 -3.50
C ALA A 69 7.57 21.58 -2.18
N LEU A 70 7.60 20.25 -2.17
CA LEU A 70 7.40 19.43 -0.99
C LEU A 70 8.57 18.44 -0.94
N LEU A 71 9.42 18.59 0.07
CA LEU A 71 10.68 17.87 0.20
C LEU A 71 10.63 16.97 1.43
N PHE A 72 10.75 15.66 1.20
CA PHE A 72 11.01 14.68 2.25
C PHE A 72 12.52 14.59 2.44
N TYR A 73 13.02 15.15 3.54
CA TYR A 73 14.44 15.14 3.87
C TYR A 73 14.72 14.15 5.00
N ASN A 74 15.72 13.29 4.83
CA ASN A 74 16.17 12.39 5.87
C ASN A 74 17.70 12.38 5.94
N SER A 75 18.26 13.04 6.95
CA SER A 75 19.71 13.15 7.16
C SER A 75 20.35 11.85 7.66
N GLU A 76 19.57 10.96 8.25
CA GLU A 76 20.03 9.68 8.79
C GLU A 76 19.12 8.54 8.29
N PRO A 77 19.29 8.09 7.03
CA PRO A 77 18.48 7.02 6.48
C PRO A 77 18.69 5.72 7.26
N ALA A 78 17.58 5.05 7.58
CA ALA A 78 17.61 3.76 8.27
C ALA A 78 18.35 2.70 7.41
N PRO A 79 19.04 1.73 8.05
CA PRO A 79 19.71 0.67 7.30
C PRO A 79 18.69 -0.16 6.51
N MET A 80 19.05 -0.53 5.27
CA MET A 80 18.15 -1.23 4.34
C MET A 80 17.46 -2.45 4.96
N LEU A 81 18.19 -3.26 5.74
CA LEU A 81 17.63 -4.43 6.41
C LEU A 81 16.49 -4.07 7.37
N ALA A 82 16.59 -2.96 8.10
CA ALA A 82 15.54 -2.51 9.01
C ALA A 82 14.31 -2.04 8.24
N ILE A 83 14.49 -1.31 7.13
CA ILE A 83 13.39 -0.88 6.24
C ILE A 83 12.67 -2.09 5.66
N MET A 84 13.40 -3.07 5.14
CA MET A 84 12.83 -4.29 4.57
C MET A 84 12.08 -5.12 5.62
N GLY A 85 12.64 -5.25 6.83
CA GLY A 85 12.00 -5.95 7.94
C GLY A 85 10.72 -5.26 8.40
N ALA A 86 10.74 -3.95 8.57
CA ALA A 86 9.56 -3.15 8.91
C ALA A 86 8.49 -3.23 7.80
N GLY A 87 8.90 -3.14 6.53
CA GLY A 87 8.02 -3.30 5.39
C GLY A 87 7.35 -4.67 5.34
N PHE A 88 8.10 -5.75 5.56
CA PHE A 88 7.55 -7.10 5.62
C PHE A 88 6.55 -7.27 6.78
N LEU A 89 6.89 -6.77 7.97
CA LEU A 89 5.98 -6.80 9.11
C LEU A 89 4.71 -6.01 8.83
N HIS A 90 4.82 -4.83 8.23
CA HIS A 90 3.68 -4.03 7.78
C HIS A 90 2.78 -4.83 6.83
N MET A 91 3.36 -5.45 5.79
CA MET A 91 2.62 -6.29 4.84
C MET A 91 1.94 -7.50 5.51
N PHE A 92 2.59 -8.12 6.47
CA PHE A 92 2.00 -9.21 7.26
C PHE A 92 0.81 -8.73 8.08
N VAL A 93 0.94 -7.61 8.79
CA VAL A 93 -0.13 -7.05 9.62
C VAL A 93 -1.33 -6.64 8.77
N THR A 94 -1.12 -5.98 7.63
CA THR A 94 -2.22 -5.59 6.73
C THR A 94 -2.91 -6.81 6.11
N ALA A 95 -2.14 -7.80 5.63
CA ALA A 95 -2.69 -9.05 5.12
C ALA A 95 -3.45 -9.83 6.21
N LEU A 96 -3.03 -9.73 7.47
CA LEU A 96 -3.72 -10.32 8.62
C LEU A 96 -5.08 -9.68 8.85
N PHE A 97 -5.18 -8.35 8.83
CA PHE A 97 -6.47 -7.67 8.94
C PHE A 97 -7.43 -8.06 7.83
N VAL A 98 -6.96 -8.10 6.58
CA VAL A 98 -7.80 -8.51 5.44
C VAL A 98 -8.21 -9.98 5.55
N SER A 99 -7.29 -10.88 5.94
CA SER A 99 -7.59 -12.30 6.15
C SER A 99 -8.63 -12.51 7.25
N LEU A 100 -8.58 -11.69 8.32
CA LEU A 100 -9.58 -11.68 9.38
C LEU A 100 -10.94 -11.25 8.84
N VAL A 101 -11.03 -10.15 8.08
CA VAL A 101 -12.28 -9.68 7.47
C VAL A 101 -12.89 -10.77 6.57
N VAL A 102 -12.09 -11.33 5.66
CA VAL A 102 -12.53 -12.41 4.76
C VAL A 102 -13.05 -13.62 5.54
N SER A 103 -12.45 -13.95 6.70
CA SER A 103 -12.89 -15.09 7.53
C SER A 103 -14.24 -14.89 8.22
N ARG A 104 -14.73 -13.64 8.31
CA ARG A 104 -15.99 -13.28 8.98
C ARG A 104 -17.15 -13.09 8.03
N LEU A 105 -16.91 -13.18 6.73
CA LEU A 105 -17.94 -12.99 5.71
C LEU A 105 -18.32 -14.35 5.12
N ASP A 106 -19.61 -14.56 4.90
CA ASP A 106 -20.16 -15.79 4.33
C ASP A 106 -20.04 -15.84 2.81
N ILE A 107 -18.87 -15.47 2.29
CA ILE A 107 -18.57 -15.50 0.87
C ILE A 107 -18.01 -16.88 0.52
N THR A 108 -18.91 -17.76 0.07
CA THR A 108 -18.60 -19.16 -0.22
C THR A 108 -17.73 -19.33 -1.47
N SER A 109 -17.88 -18.45 -2.46
CA SER A 109 -17.12 -18.53 -3.72
C SER A 109 -15.71 -17.95 -3.58
N THR A 110 -14.71 -18.66 -4.09
CA THR A 110 -13.31 -18.16 -4.15
C THR A 110 -13.23 -16.89 -4.97
N ARG A 111 -13.95 -16.80 -6.08
CA ARG A 111 -14.02 -15.59 -6.92
C ARG A 111 -14.57 -14.39 -6.15
N GLY A 112 -15.61 -14.59 -5.34
CA GLY A 112 -16.16 -13.52 -4.49
C GLY A 112 -15.15 -13.03 -3.44
N ARG A 113 -14.36 -13.93 -2.85
CA ARG A 113 -13.31 -13.54 -1.89
C ARG A 113 -12.16 -12.80 -2.57
N ILE A 114 -11.74 -13.22 -3.77
CA ILE A 114 -10.74 -12.49 -4.55
C ILE A 114 -11.27 -11.09 -4.88
N ALA A 115 -12.48 -11.00 -5.43
CA ALA A 115 -13.11 -9.73 -5.78
C ALA A 115 -13.21 -8.80 -4.58
N LEU A 116 -13.60 -9.32 -3.41
CA LEU A 116 -13.64 -8.54 -2.17
C LEU A 116 -12.28 -7.94 -1.82
N VAL A 117 -11.21 -8.76 -1.80
CA VAL A 117 -9.87 -8.28 -1.43
C VAL A 117 -9.35 -7.29 -2.48
N THR A 118 -9.59 -7.54 -3.76
CA THR A 118 -9.23 -6.60 -4.83
C THR A 118 -9.97 -5.27 -4.68
N CYS A 119 -11.28 -5.29 -4.37
CA CYS A 119 -12.06 -4.08 -4.12
C CYS A 119 -11.53 -3.30 -2.91
N PHE A 120 -11.13 -3.99 -1.83
CA PHE A 120 -10.45 -3.34 -0.70
C PHE A 120 -9.15 -2.67 -1.14
N GLY A 121 -8.35 -3.35 -1.95
CA GLY A 121 -7.12 -2.80 -2.52
C GLY A 121 -7.36 -1.55 -3.36
N ILE A 122 -8.34 -1.58 -4.26
CA ILE A 122 -8.73 -0.43 -5.10
C ILE A 122 -9.21 0.73 -4.23
N PHE A 123 -10.09 0.46 -3.26
CA PHE A 123 -10.57 1.47 -2.34
C PHE A 123 -9.41 2.13 -1.57
N ALA A 124 -8.53 1.32 -0.98
CA ALA A 124 -7.37 1.81 -0.24
C ALA A 124 -6.43 2.62 -1.15
N ALA A 125 -6.16 2.15 -2.37
CA ALA A 125 -5.30 2.82 -3.34
C ALA A 125 -5.85 4.20 -3.73
N VAL A 126 -7.15 4.27 -4.07
CA VAL A 126 -7.80 5.52 -4.47
C VAL A 126 -7.88 6.49 -3.29
N TRP A 127 -8.23 6.00 -2.10
CA TRP A 127 -8.31 6.83 -0.91
C TRP A 127 -6.94 7.40 -0.51
N ALA A 128 -5.91 6.56 -0.42
CA ALA A 128 -4.58 6.96 0.03
C ALA A 128 -3.87 7.87 -0.97
N ASN A 129 -4.02 7.63 -2.28
CA ASN A 129 -3.27 8.35 -3.30
C ASN A 129 -4.06 9.47 -3.99
N GLY A 130 -5.38 9.35 -4.08
CA GLY A 130 -6.24 10.35 -4.74
C GLY A 130 -6.17 11.71 -4.04
N GLY A 131 -6.09 11.71 -2.71
CA GLY A 131 -5.91 12.93 -1.93
C GLY A 131 -4.57 13.63 -2.23
N HIS A 132 -3.49 12.86 -2.48
CA HIS A 132 -2.19 13.43 -2.83
C HIS A 132 -2.22 14.17 -4.17
N LEU A 133 -2.96 13.65 -5.15
CA LEU A 133 -3.13 14.33 -6.43
C LEU A 133 -3.93 15.62 -6.31
N ILE A 134 -5.03 15.59 -5.54
CA ILE A 134 -5.97 16.71 -5.44
C ILE A 134 -5.40 17.82 -4.54
N TRP A 135 -4.97 17.47 -3.33
CA TRP A 135 -4.62 18.43 -2.28
C TRP A 135 -3.13 18.78 -2.27
N TRP A 136 -2.28 17.82 -2.61
CA TRP A 136 -0.82 17.97 -2.55
C TRP A 136 -0.17 18.10 -3.93
N ARG A 137 -1.00 18.11 -4.99
CA ARG A 137 -0.58 18.29 -6.38
C ARG A 137 0.55 17.36 -6.81
N HIS A 138 0.57 16.13 -6.28
CA HIS A 138 1.55 15.13 -6.70
C HIS A 138 1.49 14.92 -8.22
N PRO A 139 2.62 14.60 -8.87
CA PRO A 139 2.62 14.31 -10.30
C PRO A 139 1.65 13.18 -10.66
N TYR A 140 0.98 13.30 -11.81
CA TYR A 140 0.02 12.29 -12.27
C TYR A 140 0.67 10.92 -12.41
N LEU A 141 1.87 10.86 -13.01
CA LEU A 141 2.59 9.59 -13.20
C LEU A 141 3.00 8.97 -11.86
N TRP A 142 3.53 9.76 -10.93
CA TRP A 142 3.83 9.30 -9.57
C TRP A 142 2.61 8.71 -8.87
N THR A 143 1.48 9.42 -8.91
CA THR A 143 0.22 8.98 -8.29
C THR A 143 -0.30 7.71 -8.96
N ALA A 144 -0.32 7.66 -10.29
CA ALA A 144 -0.77 6.49 -11.04
C ALA A 144 0.12 5.27 -10.79
N PHE A 145 1.43 5.48 -10.63
CA PHE A 145 2.38 4.44 -10.28
C PHE A 145 2.09 3.83 -8.90
N HIS A 146 1.73 4.65 -7.90
CA HIS A 146 1.34 4.15 -6.57
C HIS A 146 -0.01 3.42 -6.61
N ILE A 147 -1.02 3.98 -7.27
CA ILE A 147 -2.32 3.32 -7.42
C ILE A 147 -2.18 1.97 -8.14
N GLY A 148 -1.38 1.93 -9.21
CA GLY A 148 -1.09 0.71 -9.95
C GLY A 148 -0.45 -0.36 -9.07
N TYR A 149 0.53 0.03 -8.26
CA TYR A 149 1.18 -0.86 -7.29
C TYR A 149 0.18 -1.46 -6.30
N ASP A 150 -0.61 -0.62 -5.65
CA ASP A 150 -1.54 -1.03 -4.61
C ASP A 150 -2.61 -1.98 -5.16
N VAL A 151 -3.20 -1.64 -6.32
CA VAL A 151 -4.23 -2.46 -6.97
C VAL A 151 -3.67 -3.82 -7.38
N LEU A 152 -2.51 -3.86 -8.04
CA LEU A 152 -1.88 -5.11 -8.46
C LEU A 152 -1.52 -5.98 -7.26
N SER A 153 -0.91 -5.39 -6.24
CA SER A 153 -0.45 -6.07 -5.03
C SER A 153 -1.61 -6.71 -4.28
N TRP A 154 -2.72 -5.98 -4.10
CA TRP A 154 -3.90 -6.51 -3.42
C TRP A 154 -4.68 -7.52 -4.26
N ALA A 155 -4.67 -7.40 -5.59
CA ALA A 155 -5.20 -8.45 -6.46
C ALA A 155 -4.45 -9.78 -6.28
N LEU A 156 -3.11 -9.73 -6.23
CA LEU A 156 -2.26 -10.92 -6.01
C LEU A 156 -2.44 -11.49 -4.59
N ALA A 157 -2.43 -10.65 -3.57
CA ALA A 157 -2.69 -11.06 -2.19
C ALA A 157 -4.09 -11.67 -2.03
N GLY A 158 -5.09 -11.11 -2.73
CA GLY A 158 -6.46 -11.61 -2.76
C GLY A 158 -6.57 -13.06 -3.25
N ILE A 159 -5.77 -13.44 -4.25
CA ILE A 159 -5.68 -14.84 -4.71
C ILE A 159 -5.20 -15.74 -3.57
N VAL A 160 -4.09 -15.39 -2.91
CA VAL A 160 -3.53 -16.20 -1.81
C VAL A 160 -4.52 -16.32 -0.65
N ILE A 161 -5.08 -15.20 -0.20
CA ILE A 161 -6.01 -15.16 0.93
C ILE A 161 -7.27 -15.97 0.62
N ALA A 162 -7.88 -15.78 -0.56
CA ALA A 162 -9.11 -16.46 -0.94
C ALA A 162 -8.98 -17.98 -1.08
N LEU A 163 -7.79 -18.47 -1.44
CA LEU A 163 -7.49 -19.90 -1.57
C LEU A 163 -7.34 -20.60 -0.21
N ILE A 164 -6.89 -19.88 0.82
CA ILE A 164 -6.52 -20.48 2.11
C ILE A 164 -7.59 -20.23 3.19
N VAL A 165 -8.21 -19.05 3.20
CA VAL A 165 -9.29 -18.71 4.14
C VAL A 165 -10.59 -19.38 3.66
N LYS A 166 -11.08 -20.34 4.45
CA LYS A 166 -12.32 -21.07 4.15
C LYS A 166 -13.56 -20.35 4.75
N PRO A 167 -14.72 -20.41 4.08
CA PRO A 167 -15.99 -19.91 4.63
C PRO A 167 -16.38 -20.65 5.90
N THR A 168 -17.01 -19.95 6.84
CA THR A 168 -17.67 -20.57 7.99
C THR A 168 -19.07 -20.98 7.55
N ILE A 169 -19.31 -22.28 7.29
CA ILE A 169 -20.67 -22.76 7.03
C ILE A 169 -21.38 -22.85 8.38
N HIS A 170 -22.28 -21.90 8.67
CA HIS A 170 -23.25 -22.09 9.76
C HIS A 170 -24.25 -23.15 9.29
N GLY A 171 -24.24 -24.31 9.95
CA GLY A 171 -25.17 -25.39 9.67
C GLY A 171 -26.61 -24.91 9.86
N SER A 172 -27.49 -25.22 8.90
CA SER A 172 -28.93 -25.18 9.10
C SER A 172 -29.26 -26.08 10.28
N THR A 173 -29.60 -25.50 11.42
CA THR A 173 -30.19 -26.23 12.54
C THR A 173 -31.45 -26.91 12.03
N GLU A 174 -31.46 -28.24 12.09
CA GLU A 174 -32.61 -29.10 11.80
C GLU A 174 -33.83 -28.62 12.60
N THR A 175 -34.83 -28.08 11.92
CA THR A 175 -36.21 -28.12 12.38
C THR A 175 -36.81 -29.44 11.91
N ASP A 176 -36.55 -30.52 12.64
CA ASP A 176 -37.18 -31.84 12.42
C ASP A 176 -37.85 -32.39 13.69
N GLU A 177 -38.23 -31.52 14.63
CA GLU A 177 -39.08 -31.86 15.77
C GLU A 177 -40.33 -30.98 15.82
N ALA A 178 -41.35 -31.32 15.03
CA ALA A 178 -42.75 -30.99 15.32
C ALA A 178 -43.75 -31.81 14.47
N VAL A 179 -43.61 -33.14 14.44
CA VAL A 179 -44.72 -34.04 14.14
C VAL A 179 -44.68 -35.21 15.12
N SER A 180 -45.34 -35.04 16.27
CA SER A 180 -45.94 -36.15 17.05
C SER A 180 -46.99 -35.61 18.00
#